data_AF-K8F105-F1
#
_entry.id   AF-K8F105-F1
#
_cell.length_a   1.000
_cell.length_b   1.000
_cell.length_c   1.000
_cell.angle_alpha   90.00
_cell.angle_beta   90.00
_cell.angle_gamma   90.00
#
_symmetry.space_group_name_H-M   'P 1'
#
loop_
_entity.id
_entity.type
_entity.pdbx_description
1 polymer ?
#
loop_
_entity_poly.entity_id
_entity_poly.type
_entity_poly.pdbx_seq_one_letter_code
_entity_poly.pdbx_strand_id
1 'polypeptide(L)' 'MQGSDGGGQEFEAAKAAILAVVKNANVVPNRVDKYPITVTIEEEQLGMIYSGRQQGFFGKNGRPAMREVEEALRSKL' A
#
# COMPACT_ATOMS: atom_id res chain seq x y z
N MET A 1 -25.58 0.07 -15.08
CA MET A 1 -24.58 -0.83 -14.46
C MET A 1 -23.73 0.01 -13.52
N GLN A 2 -23.54 -0.51 -12.32
CA GLN A 2 -23.20 0.20 -11.09
C GLN A 2 -21.71 0.59 -11.06
N GLY A 3 -21.43 1.86 -10.79
CA GLY A 3 -20.09 2.43 -10.75
C GLY A 3 -19.30 2.00 -9.52
N SER A 4 -18.61 0.86 -9.61
CA SER A 4 -17.80 0.28 -8.53
C SER A 4 -16.34 0.02 -8.94
N ASP A 5 -15.84 0.68 -9.98
CA ASP A 5 -14.51 0.39 -10.54
C ASP A 5 -13.36 1.20 -9.89
N GLY A 6 -13.66 2.23 -9.11
CA GLY A 6 -12.64 3.09 -8.51
C GLY A 6 -11.80 2.38 -7.44
N GLY A 7 -12.43 1.86 -6.40
CA GLY A 7 -11.72 1.22 -5.28
C GLY A 7 -10.94 -0.04 -5.67
N GLY A 8 -11.45 -0.81 -6.64
CA GLY A 8 -10.75 -1.99 -7.17
C GLY A 8 -9.49 -1.62 -7.95
N GLN A 9 -9.58 -0.61 -8.83
CA GLN A 9 -8.43 -0.10 -9.58
C GLN A 9 -7.35 0.49 -8.65
N GLU A 10 -7.80 1.22 -7.63
CA GLU A 10 -6.93 1.81 -6.62
C GLU A 10 -6.17 0.75 -5.81
N PHE A 11 -6.86 -0.34 -5.42
CA PHE A 11 -6.23 -1.48 -4.73
C PHE A 11 -5.17 -2.16 -5.61
N GLU A 12 -5.48 -2.48 -6.87
CA GLU A 12 -4.53 -3.16 -7.76
C GLU A 12 -3.30 -2.30 -8.05
N ALA A 13 -3.47 -0.98 -8.17
CA ALA A 13 -2.35 -0.06 -8.33
C ALA A 13 -1.44 -0.03 -7.09
N ALA A 14 -2.01 0.02 -5.89
CA ALA A 14 -1.25 -0.02 -4.64
C ALA A 14 -0.54 -1.36 -4.45
N LYS A 15 -1.22 -2.48 -4.72
CA LYS A 15 -0.65 -3.83 -4.67
C LYS A 15 0.55 -3.98 -5.61
N ALA A 16 0.44 -3.53 -6.86
CA ALA A 16 1.54 -3.58 -7.82
C ALA A 16 2.76 -2.77 -7.36
N ALA A 17 2.52 -1.61 -6.73
CA ALA A 17 3.60 -0.79 -6.17
C ALA A 17 4.30 -1.49 -4.99
N ILE A 18 3.55 -2.08 -4.06
CA ILE A 18 4.10 -2.80 -2.90
C ILE A 18 4.95 -3.99 -3.37
N LEU A 19 4.44 -4.79 -4.32
CA LEU A 19 5.16 -5.95 -4.86
C LEU A 19 6.42 -5.57 -5.65
N ALA A 20 6.53 -4.33 -6.14
CA ALA A 20 7.76 -3.85 -6.77
C ALA A 20 8.89 -3.65 -5.76
N VAL A 21 8.57 -3.30 -4.50
CA VAL A 21 9.54 -3.16 -3.40
C VAL A 21 9.77 -4.50 -2.71
N VAL A 22 8.69 -5.19 -2.36
CA VAL A 22 8.69 -6.42 -1.56
C VAL A 22 8.00 -7.53 -2.36
N LYS A 23 8.77 -8.22 -3.20
CA LYS A 23 8.25 -9.20 -4.17
C LYS A 23 7.43 -10.35 -3.57
N ASN A 24 7.69 -10.67 -2.31
CA ASN A 24 7.06 -11.79 -1.59
C ASN A 24 5.97 -11.34 -0.60
N ALA A 25 5.55 -10.07 -0.63
CA ALA A 25 4.53 -9.56 0.29
C ALA A 25 3.17 -10.22 0.04
N ASN A 26 2.50 -10.64 1.11
CA ASN A 26 1.10 -11.05 1.07
C ASN A 26 0.19 -9.81 1.16
N VAL A 27 -0.47 -9.43 0.07
CA VAL A 27 -1.33 -8.24 0.01
C VAL A 27 -2.79 -8.64 -0.03
N VAL A 28 -3.54 -8.28 1.02
CA VAL A 28 -4.95 -8.64 1.19
C VAL A 28 -5.86 -7.40 1.12
N PRO A 29 -6.98 -7.44 0.37
CA PRO A 29 -7.93 -6.34 0.34
C PRO A 29 -8.75 -6.32 1.63
N ASN A 30 -8.76 -5.17 2.32
CA ASN A 30 -9.70 -4.93 3.41
C ASN A 30 -10.93 -4.19 2.87
N ARG A 31 -12.06 -4.89 2.75
CA ARG A 31 -13.32 -4.35 2.17
C ARG A 31 -14.02 -3.40 3.15
N VAL A 32 -13.37 -2.29 3.50
CA VAL A 32 -13.95 -1.21 4.30
C VAL A 32 -14.48 -0.16 3.33
N ASP A 33 -15.80 0.07 3.34
CA ASP A 33 -16.44 1.14 2.58
C ASP A 33 -16.28 2.49 3.29
N LYS A 34 -15.02 2.87 3.55
CA LYS A 34 -14.69 4.13 4.22
C LYS A 34 -13.47 4.76 3.56
N TYR A 35 -13.69 5.93 3.00
CA TYR A 35 -12.62 6.81 2.52
C TYR A 35 -12.13 7.75 3.63
N PRO A 36 -10.82 8.08 3.66
CA PRO A 36 -9.77 7.55 2.79
C PRO A 36 -9.41 6.09 3.13
N ILE A 37 -9.06 5.30 2.11
CA ILE A 37 -8.54 3.94 2.30
C ILE A 37 -7.10 4.02 2.85
N THR A 38 -6.91 3.40 4.00
CA THR A 38 -5.61 3.26 4.68
C THR A 38 -4.97 1.93 4.33
N VAL A 39 -3.68 1.97 3.97
CA VAL A 39 -2.81 0.82 3.78
C VAL A 39 -1.93 0.69 5.03
N THR A 40 -1.91 -0.50 5.62
CA THR A 40 -0.95 -0.87 6.66
C THR A 40 -0.04 -1.95 6.13
N ILE A 41 1.26 -1.79 6.33
CA ILE A 41 2.30 -2.78 5.99
C ILE A 41 2.97 -3.18 7.29
N GLU A 42 2.96 -4.48 7.55
CA GLU A 42 3.57 -5.09 8.74
C GLU A 42 4.51 -6.19 8.26
N GLU A 43 5.60 -6.36 9.01
CA GLU A 43 6.53 -7.47 8.84
C GLU A 43 6.62 -8.19 10.21
N GLU A 44 6.67 -9.52 10.20
CA GLU A 44 6.48 -10.35 11.39
C GLU A 44 7.49 -10.05 12.51
N GLN A 45 8.74 -9.78 12.17
CA GLN A 45 9.83 -9.51 13.11
C GLN A 45 10.00 -8.03 13.41
N LEU A 46 9.64 -7.16 12.46
CA LEU A 46 9.88 -5.72 12.53
C LEU A 46 8.64 -4.91 12.97
N GLY A 47 7.48 -5.56 13.07
CA GLY A 47 6.19 -4.95 13.39
C GLY A 47 5.68 -4.04 12.27
N MET A 48 4.88 -3.03 12.62
CA MET A 48 4.36 -2.08 11.64
C MET A 48 5.52 -1.30 10.99
N ILE A 49 5.56 -1.35 9.65
CA ILE A 49 6.51 -0.66 8.79
C ILE A 49 5.92 0.65 8.30
N TYR A 50 4.63 0.64 7.92
CA TYR A 50 3.95 1.79 7.36
C TYR A 50 2.45 1.75 7.67
N SER A 51 1.86 2.92 7.92
CA SER A 51 0.41 3.11 7.88
C SER A 51 0.07 4.47 7.31
N GLY A 52 -0.70 4.50 6.23
CA GLY A 52 -1.03 5.76 5.54
C GLY A 52 -2.01 5.57 4.39
N ARG A 53 -2.25 6.63 3.61
CA ARG A 53 -3.27 6.60 2.55
C ARG A 53 -2.76 5.81 1.34
N GLN A 54 -3.62 4.97 0.75
CA GLN A 54 -3.29 4.22 -0.48
C GLN A 54 -2.80 5.09 -1.64
N GLN A 55 -3.27 6.35 -1.70
CA GLN A 55 -2.91 7.31 -2.73
C GLN A 55 -1.40 7.61 -2.75
N GLY A 56 -0.70 7.42 -1.63
CA GLY A 56 0.76 7.58 -1.55
C GLY A 56 1.53 6.58 -2.43
N PHE A 57 0.89 5.50 -2.89
CA PHE A 57 1.48 4.51 -3.82
C PHE A 57 1.21 4.82 -5.30
N PHE A 58 0.37 5.81 -5.60
CA PHE A 58 -0.01 6.08 -6.99
C PHE A 58 1.06 6.88 -7.74
N GLY A 59 1.31 6.49 -9.00
CA GLY A 59 2.29 7.15 -9.87
C GLY A 59 2.05 8.66 -10.03
N LYS A 60 0.79 9.08 -10.17
CA LYS A 60 0.40 10.50 -10.28
C LYS A 60 0.77 11.37 -9.07
N ASN A 61 1.02 10.75 -7.92
CA ASN A 61 1.38 11.43 -6.68
C ASN A 61 2.89 11.34 -6.39
N GLY A 62 3.70 10.82 -7.31
CA GLY A 62 5.15 10.68 -7.13
C GLY A 62 5.59 9.50 -6.27
N ARG A 63 4.66 8.64 -5.84
CA ARG A 63 4.92 7.43 -5.03
C ARG A 63 5.69 7.65 -3.70
N PRO A 64 5.39 8.68 -2.89
CA PRO A 64 6.11 8.94 -1.63
C PRO A 64 6.08 7.74 -0.67
N ALA A 65 4.96 7.00 -0.62
CA ALA A 65 4.83 5.85 0.28
C ALA A 65 5.79 4.70 -0.07
N MET A 66 6.20 4.54 -1.34
CA MET A 66 7.21 3.52 -1.69
C MET A 66 8.56 3.85 -1.05
N ARG A 67 8.96 5.13 -1.06
CA ARG A 67 10.22 5.58 -0.46
C ARG A 67 10.20 5.43 1.06
N GLU A 68 9.09 5.82 1.69
CA GLU A 68 8.91 5.68 3.14
C GLU A 68 9.00 4.21 3.57
N VAL A 69 8.41 3.28 2.80
CA VAL A 69 8.50 1.84 3.07
C VAL A 69 9.92 1.32 2.89
N GLU A 70 10.61 1.70 1.81
CA GLU A 70 12.01 1.31 1.58
C GLU A 70 12.94 1.79 2.70
N GLU A 71 12.79 3.05 3.12
CA GLU A 71 13.58 3.65 4.21
C GLU A 71 13.27 2.99 5.55
N ALA A 72 12.00 2.74 5.86
CA ALA A 72 11.59 2.06 7.09
C ALA A 72 12.14 0.63 7.15
N LEU A 73 12.07 -0.13 6.06
CA LEU A 73 12.65 -1.48 5.98
C LEU A 73 14.17 -1.45 6.15
N ARG A 74 14.87 -0.51 5.52
CA ARG A 74 16.34 -0.35 5.68
C ARG A 74 16.74 0.02 7.09
N SER A 75 15.95 0.83 7.80
CA SER A 75 16.28 1.29 9.17
C SER A 75 16.14 0.20 10.23
N LYS A 76 15.44 -0.89 9.90
CA LYS A 76 15.11 -1.98 10.81
C LYS A 76 15.89 -3.27 10.55
N LEU A 77 16.71 -3.30 9.49
CA LEU A 77 17.71 -4.33 9.17
C LEU A 77 19.06 -3.95 9.78
#